data_AF-A0A5K1AF26-F1
#
_entry.id   AF-A0A5K1AF26-F1
#
_cell.length_a   1.000
_cell.length_b   1.000
_cell.length_c   1.000
_cell.angle_alpha   90.00
_cell.angle_beta   90.00
_cell.angle_gamma   90.00
#
_symmetry.space_group_name_H-M   'P 1'
#
loop_
_entity.id
_entity.type
_entity.pdbx_description
1 polymer ?
#
loop_
_entity_poly.entity_id
_entity_poly.type
_entity_poly.pdbx_seq_one_letter_code
_entity_poly.pdbx_strand_id
1 'polypeptide(L)' 'GIAGAEDAVCYAASGQFHGLCFSSRNCANVCQGEGFTGGDCHLLACR' A
#
# COMPACT_ATOMS: atom_id res chain seq x y z
N GLY A 1 20.85 -9.71 18.58
CA GLY A 1 19.44 -9.37 18.37
C GLY A 1 19.11 -9.70 16.94
N ILE A 2 18.07 -10.49 16.72
CA ILE A 2 17.56 -10.72 15.36
C ILE A 2 17.03 -9.38 14.86
N ALA A 3 17.69 -8.79 13.86
CA ALA A 3 17.06 -7.74 13.06
C ALA A 3 15.75 -8.36 12.53
N GLY A 4 14.63 -7.69 12.78
CA GLY A 4 13.30 -8.21 12.46
C GLY A 4 13.27 -8.79 11.05
N ALA A 5 12.64 -9.95 10.90
CA ALA A 5 12.33 -10.46 9.58
C ALA A 5 11.35 -9.45 8.95
N GLU A 6 11.87 -8.49 8.21
CA GLU A 6 11.07 -7.69 7.30
C GLU A 6 10.49 -8.69 6.30
N ASP A 7 9.20 -8.97 6.43
CA ASP A 7 8.45 -9.75 5.45
C ASP A 7 8.71 -9.18 4.05
N ALA A 8 8.81 -10.05 3.05
CA ALA A 8 9.00 -9.61 1.69
C ALA A 8 7.71 -8.92 1.20
N VAL A 9 7.68 -7.59 1.28
CA VAL A 9 6.49 -6.81 0.90
C VAL A 9 6.28 -6.89 -0.62
N CYS A 10 5.14 -7.46 -1.01
CA CYS A 10 4.66 -7.43 -2.39
C CYS A 10 3.80 -6.18 -2.59
N TYR A 11 4.00 -5.49 -3.71
CA TYR A 11 3.22 -4.30 -4.06
C TYR A 11 2.38 -4.57 -5.31
N ALA A 12 1.12 -4.16 -5.32
CA ALA A 12 0.22 -4.25 -6.46
C ALA A 12 -0.56 -2.94 -6.64
N ALA A 13 -0.80 -2.52 -7.88
CA ALA A 13 -1.59 -1.31 -8.09
C ALA A 13 -3.02 -1.52 -7.58
N SER A 14 -3.50 -0.59 -6.75
CA SER A 14 -4.89 -0.64 -6.28
C SER A 14 -5.85 -0.54 -7.46
N GLY A 15 -6.87 -1.40 -7.49
CA GLY A 15 -7.93 -1.38 -8.50
C GLY A 15 -9.09 -0.46 -8.13
N GLN A 16 -9.25 -0.14 -6.85
CA GLN A 16 -10.28 0.76 -6.33
C GLN A 16 -9.79 2.21 -6.21
N PHE A 17 -8.49 2.44 -6.04
CA PHE A 17 -7.94 3.79 -5.91
C PHE A 17 -7.90 4.50 -7.27
N HIS A 18 -8.62 5.61 -7.37
CA HIS A 18 -8.64 6.45 -8.57
C HIS A 18 -8.10 7.85 -8.27
N GLY A 19 -7.14 8.29 -9.09
CA GLY A 19 -6.54 9.62 -8.99
C GLY A 19 -5.13 9.61 -8.39
N LEU A 20 -4.68 10.79 -7.98
CA LEU A 20 -3.32 10.98 -7.48
C LEU A 20 -3.24 10.64 -5.99
N CYS A 21 -2.28 9.79 -5.64
CA CYS A 21 -2.03 9.37 -4.27
C CYS A 21 -1.23 10.44 -3.53
N PHE A 22 -1.91 11.21 -2.68
CA PHE A 22 -1.28 12.23 -1.81
C PHE A 22 -1.21 11.82 -0.34
N SER A 23 -1.84 10.70 0.03
CA SER A 23 -1.91 10.22 1.40
C SER A 23 -1.81 8.70 1.44
N SER A 24 -0.67 8.19 1.89
CA SER A 24 -0.44 6.75 2.05
C SER A 24 -1.41 6.12 3.04
N ARG A 25 -1.90 6.88 4.03
CA ARG A 25 -2.93 6.41 4.96
C ARG A 25 -4.26 6.09 4.27
N ASN A 26 -4.68 6.93 3.32
CA ASN A 26 -5.86 6.65 2.52
C ASN A 26 -5.62 5.46 1.59
N CYS A 27 -4.45 5.41 0.96
CA CYS A 27 -4.07 4.27 0.14
C CYS A 27 -4.11 2.95 0.93
N ALA A 28 -3.51 2.91 2.13
CA ALA A 28 -3.53 1.74 3.00
C ALA A 28 -4.95 1.30 3.36
N ASN A 29 -5.86 2.23 3.69
CA ASN A 29 -7.26 1.89 3.96
C ASN A 29 -7.95 1.28 2.73
N VAL A 30 -7.65 1.77 1.52
CA VAL A 30 -8.20 1.21 0.27
C VAL A 30 -7.62 -0.17 -0.01
N CYS A 31 -6.29 -0.32 0.00
CA CYS A 31 -5.63 -1.61 -0.23
C CYS A 31 -6.03 -2.67 0.81
N GLN A 32 -6.29 -2.26 2.06
CA GLN A 32 -6.85 -3.16 3.09
C GLN A 32 -8.26 -3.64 2.74
N GLY A 33 -9.10 -2.79 2.14
CA GLY A 33 -10.39 -3.19 1.57
C GLY A 33 -10.27 -4.15 0.39
N GLU A 34 -9.15 -4.12 -0.32
CA GLU A 34 -8.85 -5.00 -1.46
C GLU A 34 -8.19 -6.33 -1.04
N GLY A 35 -7.91 -6.52 0.26
CA GLY A 35 -7.33 -7.74 0.81
C GLY A 35 -5.82 -7.71 1.00
N PHE A 36 -5.17 -6.56 0.83
CA PHE A 36 -3.76 -6.36 1.18
C PHE A 36 -3.60 -6.05 2.67
N THR A 37 -2.40 -6.25 3.20
CA THR A 37 -2.07 -5.95 4.61
C THR A 37 -1.81 -4.45 4.85
N GLY A 38 -1.55 -3.70 3.78
CA GLY A 38 -1.32 -2.26 3.81
C GLY A 38 -1.23 -1.68 2.39
N GLY A 39 -0.80 -0.43 2.29
CA GLY A 39 -0.60 0.25 1.02
C GLY A 39 0.14 1.57 1.21
N ASP A 40 0.85 2.02 0.19
CA ASP A 40 1.63 3.24 0.21
C ASP A 40 1.52 4.02 -1.11
N CYS A 41 1.73 5.33 -1.04
CA CYS A 41 1.74 6.16 -2.24
C CYS A 41 3.10 6.08 -2.91
N HIS A 42 3.20 5.27 -3.96
CA HIS A 42 4.38 5.24 -4.79
C HIS A 42 4.27 6.26 -5.92
N LEU A 43 5.06 7.34 -5.84
CA LEU A 43 4.98 8.52 -6.69
C LEU A 43 3.59 9.18 -6.61
N LEU A 44 2.68 8.76 -7.48
CA LEU A 44 1.31 9.24 -7.56
C LEU A 44 0.29 8.10 -7.61
N ALA A 45 0.75 6.85 -7.62
CA ALA A 45 -0.09 5.66 -7.65
C ALA A 45 -0.19 5.07 -6.24
N CYS A 46 -1.38 4.60 -5.88
CA CYS A 46 -1.59 3.81 -4.68
C CYS A 46 -1.20 2.35 -4.95
N ARG A 47 -0.30 1.80 -4.14
CA ARG A 47 0.28 0.47 -4.34
C ARG A 47 0.47 -0.32 -3.04
#